data_AF-A0A7M3Z3Y4-F1
#
_entry.id   AF-A0A7M3Z3Y4-F1
#
_cell.length_a   1.000
_cell.length_b   1.000
_cell.length_c   1.000
_cell.angle_alpha   90.00
_cell.angle_beta   90.00
_cell.angle_gamma   90.00
#
_symmetry.space_group_name_H-M   'P 1'
#
loop_
_entity.id
_entity.type
_entity.pdbx_description
1 polymer ?
#
loop_
_entity_poly.entity_id
_entity_poly.type
_entity_poly.pdbx_seq_one_letter_code
_entity_poly.pdbx_strand_id
1 'polypeptide(L)'
;MGRMEDRLKKAIAKTAQDAKKKVKELSLNPKSSKYVAPHRHCVICHTPVALESEPAICGESSCAEKHASQERSRKRLNMMLYLFPAIAIMLFLLPLFT
;
A
#
# COMPACT_ATOMS: atom_id res chain seq x y z
N MET A 1 7.79 31.61 -11.44
CA MET A 1 8.16 30.24 -11.05
C MET A 1 9.20 30.34 -9.96
N GLY A 2 8.84 29.88 -8.76
CA GLY A 2 9.53 30.21 -7.52
C GLY A 2 10.75 29.30 -7.29
N ARG A 3 11.85 29.90 -6.83
CA ARG A 3 13.11 29.21 -6.45
C ARG A 3 12.92 28.01 -5.52
N MET A 4 11.81 27.94 -4.76
CA MET A 4 11.46 26.76 -3.95
C MET A 4 11.07 25.55 -4.79
N GLU A 5 10.33 25.73 -5.89
CA GLU A 5 9.88 24.65 -6.78
C GLU A 5 11.09 23.94 -7.42
N ASP A 6 12.10 24.69 -7.84
CA ASP A 6 13.32 24.14 -8.42
C ASP A 6 14.16 23.37 -7.39
N ARG A 7 14.21 23.87 -6.14
CA ARG A 7 14.89 23.17 -5.03
C ARG A 7 14.18 21.87 -4.69
N LEU A 8 12.85 21.86 -4.67
CA LEU A 8 12.04 20.67 -4.44
C LEU A 8 12.25 19.64 -5.55
N LYS A 9 12.15 20.04 -6.82
CA LYS A 9 12.42 19.16 -7.97
C LYS A 9 13.82 18.54 -7.91
N LYS A 10 14.83 19.34 -7.56
CA LYS A 10 16.22 18.87 -7.41
C LYS A 10 16.39 17.93 -6.22
N ALA A 11 15.69 18.16 -5.11
CA ALA A 11 15.70 17.27 -3.95
C ALA A 11 15.06 15.91 -4.29
N ILE A 12 13.89 15.91 -4.92
CA ILE A 12 13.19 14.69 -5.37
C ILE A 12 14.08 13.89 -6.33
N ALA A 13 14.70 14.56 -7.32
CA ALA A 13 15.60 13.92 -8.27
C ALA A 13 16.82 13.28 -7.58
N LYS A 14 17.40 13.96 -6.57
CA LYS A 14 18.51 13.40 -5.78
C LYS A 14 18.08 12.18 -4.97
N THR A 15 16.96 12.26 -4.25
CA THR A 15 16.44 11.13 -3.47
C THR A 15 16.18 9.91 -4.35
N ALA A 16 15.61 10.10 -5.55
CA ALA A 16 15.39 9.01 -6.49
C ALA A 16 16.70 8.40 -7.01
N GLN A 17 17.72 9.22 -7.27
CA GLN A 17 19.04 8.73 -7.69
C GLN A 17 19.76 7.97 -6.57
N ASP A 18 19.71 8.48 -5.34
CA ASP A 18 20.37 7.85 -4.19
C ASP A 18 19.74 6.51 -3.85
N ALA A 19 18.40 6.40 -3.95
CA ALA A 19 17.69 5.12 -3.82
C ALA A 19 18.14 4.10 -4.89
N LYS A 20 18.24 4.52 -6.16
CA LYS A 20 18.70 3.65 -7.25
C LYS A 20 20.14 3.20 -7.08
N LYS A 21 21.04 4.06 -6.56
CA LYS A 21 22.43 3.69 -6.28
C LYS A 21 22.53 2.61 -5.21
N LYS A 22 21.80 2.76 -4.10
CA LYS A 22 21.76 1.74 -3.04
C LYS A 22 21.27 0.38 -3.56
N VAL A 23 20.25 0.36 -4.43
CA VAL A 23 19.75 -0.88 -5.04
C VAL A 23 20.81 -1.54 -5.95
N LYS A 24 21.63 -0.78 -6.67
CA LYS A 24 22.72 -1.34 -7.50
C LYS A 24 23.83 -2.00 -6.68
N GLU A 25 23.98 -1.67 -5.40
CA GLU A 25 24.93 -2.35 -4.52
C GLU A 25 24.46 -3.75 -4.12
N LEU A 26 23.15 -4.03 -4.26
CA LEU A 26 22.62 -5.37 -4.14
C LEU A 26 22.87 -6.15 -5.43
N SER A 27 23.38 -7.36 -5.28
CA SER A 27 23.60 -8.25 -6.40
C SER A 27 22.32 -8.98 -6.77
N LEU A 28 22.02 -9.07 -8.06
CA LEU A 28 20.94 -9.92 -8.59
C LEU A 28 21.30 -11.42 -8.61
N ASN A 29 22.58 -11.75 -8.42
CA ASN A 29 23.05 -13.13 -8.41
C ASN A 29 22.73 -13.81 -7.07
N PRO A 30 21.93 -14.90 -7.04
CA PRO A 30 21.54 -15.58 -5.80
C PRO A 30 22.71 -16.19 -5.01
N LYS A 31 23.87 -16.38 -5.63
CA LYS A 31 25.09 -16.89 -4.98
C LYS A 31 25.98 -15.82 -4.37
N SER A 32 25.65 -14.54 -4.56
CA SER A 32 26.43 -13.44 -4.01
C SER A 32 26.07 -13.15 -2.57
N SER A 33 27.05 -12.77 -1.76
CA SER A 33 26.85 -12.36 -0.36
C SER A 33 25.97 -11.11 -0.20
N LYS A 34 25.79 -10.32 -1.27
CA LYS A 34 24.93 -9.12 -1.31
C LYS A 34 23.55 -9.39 -1.89
N TYR A 35 23.16 -10.65 -2.06
CA TYR A 35 21.84 -11.03 -2.54
C TYR A 35 20.81 -10.94 -1.41
N VAL A 36 19.69 -10.29 -1.69
CA VAL A 36 18.54 -10.25 -0.78
C VAL A 36 17.37 -10.89 -1.51
N ALA A 37 16.86 -11.98 -0.95
CA ALA A 37 15.70 -12.68 -1.50
C ALA A 37 14.44 -11.78 -1.40
N PRO A 38 13.55 -11.84 -2.40
CA PRO A 38 12.24 -11.20 -2.31
C PRO A 38 11.48 -11.66 -1.06
N HIS A 39 11.05 -10.71 -0.23
CA HIS A 39 10.27 -10.95 0.98
C HIS A 39 9.10 -9.98 1.04
N ARG A 40 8.01 -10.38 1.70
CA ARG A 40 6.91 -9.47 2.06
C ARG A 40 7.17 -8.91 3.46
N HIS A 41 6.55 -7.79 3.79
CA HIS A 41 6.55 -7.26 5.15
C HIS A 41 5.15 -7.38 5.72
N CYS A 42 5.03 -7.65 7.02
CA CYS A 42 3.75 -7.66 7.71
C CYS A 42 3.09 -6.27 7.57
N VAL A 43 1.82 -6.24 7.15
CA VAL A 43 1.08 -4.97 6.96
C VAL A 43 0.88 -4.19 8.27
N ILE A 44 1.00 -4.86 9.43
CA ILE A 44 0.77 -4.26 10.75
C ILE A 44 2.07 -3.80 11.42
N CYS A 45 3.09 -4.67 11.46
CA CYS A 45 4.32 -4.43 12.23
C CYS A 45 5.59 -4.38 11.37
N HIS A 46 5.46 -4.55 10.05
CA HIS A 46 6.57 -4.48 9.09
C HIS A 46 7.70 -5.48 9.34
N THR A 47 7.46 -6.58 10.05
CA THR A 47 8.43 -7.69 10.13
C THR A 47 8.50 -8.44 8.80
N PRO A 48 9.68 -9.01 8.43
CA PRO A 48 9.81 -9.78 7.20
C PRO A 48 9.00 -11.08 7.29
N VAL A 49 8.24 -11.36 6.23
CA VAL A 49 7.40 -12.56 6.07
C VAL A 49 7.73 -13.21 4.72
N ALA A 50 7.56 -14.53 4.64
CA ALA A 50 7.72 -15.29 3.41
C ALA A 50 6.83 -14.70 2.29
N LEU A 51 7.31 -14.75 1.04
CA LEU A 51 6.59 -14.20 -0.10
C LEU A 51 5.23 -14.89 -0.33
N GLU A 52 5.15 -16.18 -0.01
CA GLU A 52 3.97 -17.04 -0.17
C GLU A 52 2.93 -16.89 0.95
N SER A 53 3.18 -16.06 1.97
CA SER A 53 2.21 -15.89 3.06
C SER A 53 1.00 -15.07 2.58
N GLU A 54 -0.18 -15.69 2.60
CA GLU A 54 -1.47 -15.04 2.39
C GLU A 54 -2.40 -15.38 3.57
N PRO A 55 -2.80 -14.40 4.40
CA PRO A 55 -2.54 -12.95 4.37
C PRO A 55 -1.10 -12.53 4.71
N ALA A 56 -0.67 -11.35 4.25
CA ALA A 56 0.66 -10.77 4.51
C ALA A 56 0.79 -10.21 5.96
N ILE A 57 0.52 -11.06 6.94
CA ILE A 57 0.69 -10.79 8.37
C ILE A 57 1.73 -11.75 8.95
N CYS A 58 2.43 -11.30 9.99
CA CYS A 58 3.22 -12.22 10.81
C CYS A 58 2.29 -13.12 11.64
N GLY A 59 2.79 -14.27 12.09
CA GLY A 59 2.03 -15.22 12.92
C GLY A 59 1.70 -14.75 14.34
N GLU A 60 1.92 -13.47 14.65
CA GLU A 60 1.63 -12.88 15.96
C GLU A 60 0.12 -12.61 16.11
N SER A 61 -0.47 -13.02 17.23
CA SER A 61 -1.91 -12.89 17.48
C SER A 61 -2.38 -11.43 17.43
N SER A 62 -1.57 -10.52 17.98
CA SER A 62 -1.86 -9.07 17.95
C SER A 62 -1.95 -8.48 16.54
N CYS A 63 -1.21 -9.04 15.58
CA CYS A 63 -1.25 -8.59 14.19
C CYS A 63 -2.45 -9.18 13.44
N ALA A 64 -2.83 -10.43 13.74
CA ALA A 64 -4.02 -11.06 13.20
C ALA A 64 -5.31 -10.32 13.59
N GLU A 65 -5.44 -9.93 14.87
CA GLU A 65 -6.61 -9.19 15.36
C GLU A 65 -6.73 -7.79 14.71
N LYS A 66 -5.62 -7.05 14.65
CA LYS A 66 -5.58 -5.73 13.99
C LYS A 66 -5.87 -5.82 12.50
N HIS A 67 -5.38 -6.86 11.82
CA HIS A 67 -5.67 -7.07 10.42
C HIS A 67 -7.16 -7.40 10.21
N ALA A 68 -7.74 -8.26 11.04
CA ALA A 68 -9.15 -8.61 10.97
C ALA A 68 -10.08 -7.40 11.19
N SER A 69 -9.75 -6.51 12.13
CA SER A 69 -10.53 -5.29 12.38
C SER A 69 -10.44 -4.29 11.23
N GLN A 70 -9.24 -4.10 10.66
CA GLN A 70 -9.03 -3.26 9.47
C GLN A 70 -9.77 -3.81 8.24
N GLU A 71 -9.75 -5.12 8.04
CA GLU A 71 -10.44 -5.78 6.92
C GLU A 71 -11.96 -5.58 7.01
N ARG A 72 -12.53 -5.68 8.22
CA ARG A 72 -13.95 -5.37 8.46
C ARG A 72 -14.27 -3.92 8.13
N SER A 73 -13.42 -2.99 8.54
CA SER A 73 -13.59 -1.56 8.24
C SER A 73 -13.51 -1.29 6.73
N ARG A 74 -12.53 -1.86 6.03
CA ARG A 74 -12.38 -1.74 4.57
C ARG A 74 -13.61 -2.24 3.83
N LYS A 75 -14.15 -3.40 4.20
CA LYS A 75 -15.38 -3.95 3.59
C LYS A 75 -16.59 -3.02 3.80
N ARG A 76 -16.75 -2.48 5.00
CA ARG A 76 -17.83 -1.52 5.30
C ARG A 76 -17.68 -0.24 4.51
N LEU A 77 -16.50 0.35 4.45
CA LEU A 77 -16.21 1.55 3.66
C LEU A 77 -16.44 1.30 2.18
N ASN A 78 -16.00 0.16 1.65
CA ASN A 78 -16.22 -0.21 0.26
C ASN A 78 -17.71 -0.37 -0.05
N MET A 79 -18.50 -0.99 0.83
CA MET A 79 -19.95 -1.03 0.66
C MET A 79 -20.59 0.36 0.72
N MET A 80 -20.21 1.20 1.69
CA MET A 80 -20.75 2.56 1.82
C MET A 80 -20.46 3.42 0.57
N LEU A 81 -19.27 3.24 -0.04
CA LEU A 81 -18.86 3.93 -1.26
C LEU A 81 -19.83 3.69 -2.43
N TYR A 82 -20.40 2.49 -2.54
CA TYR A 82 -21.34 2.15 -3.62
C TYR A 82 -22.80 2.33 -3.22
N LEU A 83 -23.15 2.01 -1.97
CA LEU A 83 -24.53 2.06 -1.48
C LEU A 83 -25.07 3.48 -1.45
N PHE A 84 -24.27 4.43 -0.96
CA PHE A 84 -24.68 5.84 -0.85
C PHE A 84 -25.03 6.47 -2.22
N PRO A 85 -24.14 6.45 -3.23
CA PRO A 85 -24.48 7.02 -4.54
C PRO A 85 -25.61 6.25 -5.23
N ALA A 86 -25.69 4.93 -5.08
CA ALA A 86 -26.79 4.16 -5.64
C ALA A 86 -28.16 4.61 -5.11
N ILE A 87 -28.28 4.80 -3.79
CA ILE A 87 -29.51 5.31 -3.16
C ILE A 87 -29.80 6.74 -3.63
N ALA A 88 -28.79 7.61 -3.68
CA ALA A 88 -28.97 8.99 -4.12
C ALA A 88 -29.49 9.07 -5.57
N ILE A 89 -28.92 8.29 -6.49
CA ILE A 89 -29.38 8.22 -7.88
C ILE A 89 -30.80 7.66 -7.96
N MET A 90 -31.10 6.60 -7.21
CA MET A 90 -32.42 5.99 -7.19
C MET A 90 -33.50 6.99 -6.74
N LEU A 91 -33.25 7.72 -5.65
CA LEU A 91 -34.16 8.76 -5.14
C LEU A 91 -34.32 9.94 -6.11
N PHE A 92 -33.25 10.31 -6.81
CA PHE A 92 -33.29 11.38 -7.81
C PHE A 92 -34.09 11.00 -9.06
N LEU A 93 -34.01 9.74 -9.49
CA LEU A 93 -34.69 9.25 -10.68
C LEU A 93 -36.15 8.85 -10.43
N LEU A 94 -36.49 8.42 -9.21
CA LEU A 94 -37.85 8.02 -8.83
C LEU A 94 -38.95 9.01 -9.31
N PRO A 95 -38.85 10.33 -9.07
CA PRO A 95 -39.86 11.29 -9.50
C PRO A 95 -39.94 11.52 -11.02
N LEU A 96 -38.97 11.03 -11.81
CA LEU A 96 -39.04 11.12 -13.27
C LEU A 96 -39.92 10.01 -13.88
N PHE A 97 -40.23 8.98 -13.11
CA PHE A 97 -41.01 7.81 -13.54
C PHE A 97 -42.41 7.73 -12.92
N THR A 98 -42.75 8.66 -12.01
CA THR A 98 -44.07 8.80 -11.37
C THR A 98 -44.77 10.05 -11.87
#